data_AF-A0A7W8P7I1-F1
#
_entry.id   AF-A0A7W8P7I1-F1
#
_cell.length_a   1.000
_cell.length_b   1.000
_cell.length_c   1.000
_cell.angle_alpha   90.00
_cell.angle_beta   90.00
_cell.angle_gamma   90.00
#
_symmetry.space_group_name_H-M   'P 1'
#
loop_
_entity.id
_entity.type
_entity.pdbx_description
1 polymer ?
#
loop_
_entity_poly.entity_id
_entity_poly.type
_entity_poly.pdbx_seq_one_letter_code
_entity_poly.pdbx_strand_id
1 'polypeptide(L)'
;MKKIRAVAMFASLVVLTGCARPPLTQSVEHDVLTTMQPVEVRVGIAQPELYAAFVPSTTGLAAAATCGVIPGIGILLAAACGGALGAVDAGINTSRAKSAEETIHPLKDQLVELNFDQQMRESILNALREAPEMQVERVEVTKDVKDQDYNELFIASQSGSVMFVTVDYHLSPDFSTFELSTRSLLFPRSSKARAAAKLQPIVQATAPDNGLAVAPKNSVYRASITYRAKLVTSGKDSTQNVAIWNDNNGRLLRASMHDGIAQMGRLVAESLQRKYEINGNDTQVKDDNGIAASQVSMGNTGSLLRYPDGSLQFNANLEVALANFDVVRQAASVSEASAQAATPNAD
;
A
#
# COMPACT_ATOMS: atom_id res chain seq x y z
N MET A 1 -77.04 -11.01 5.41
CA MET A 1 -75.91 -10.58 6.27
C MET A 1 -74.60 -11.04 5.65
N LYS A 2 -73.86 -10.15 4.96
CA LYS A 2 -72.58 -10.46 4.29
C LYS A 2 -71.43 -10.00 5.19
N LYS A 3 -70.55 -10.93 5.57
CA LYS A 3 -69.31 -10.65 6.31
C LYS A 3 -68.21 -10.33 5.31
N ILE A 4 -67.65 -9.12 5.36
CA ILE A 4 -66.45 -8.73 4.61
C ILE A 4 -65.28 -8.80 5.60
N ARG A 5 -64.29 -9.67 5.30
CA ARG A 5 -63.03 -9.75 6.04
C ARG A 5 -62.03 -8.81 5.37
N ALA A 6 -61.59 -7.79 6.09
CA ALA A 6 -60.46 -6.95 5.70
C ALA A 6 -59.16 -7.61 6.15
N VAL A 7 -58.28 -7.91 5.20
CA VAL A 7 -56.91 -8.37 5.44
C VAL A 7 -56.00 -7.17 5.25
N ALA A 8 -55.41 -6.68 6.35
CA ALA A 8 -54.39 -5.63 6.31
C ALA A 8 -53.02 -6.28 6.07
N MET A 9 -52.46 -6.04 4.88
CA MET A 9 -51.06 -6.38 4.57
C MET A 9 -50.15 -5.29 5.15
N PHE A 10 -49.44 -5.62 6.22
CA PHE A 10 -48.34 -4.81 6.74
C PHE A 10 -47.08 -5.13 5.93
N ALA A 11 -46.72 -4.23 5.00
CA ALA A 11 -45.43 -4.29 4.31
C ALA A 11 -44.34 -3.74 5.24
N SER A 12 -43.60 -4.63 5.89
CA SER A 12 -42.42 -4.28 6.67
C SER A 12 -41.29 -3.82 5.75
N LEU A 13 -41.07 -2.50 5.69
CA LEU A 13 -39.93 -1.87 5.04
C LEU A 13 -38.68 -2.11 5.91
N VAL A 14 -37.97 -3.20 5.67
CA VAL A 14 -36.65 -3.45 6.27
C VAL A 14 -35.65 -2.53 5.59
N VAL A 15 -35.43 -1.35 6.16
CA VAL A 15 -34.30 -0.49 5.79
C VAL A 15 -33.04 -1.16 6.31
N LEU A 16 -32.40 -1.95 5.46
CA LEU A 16 -31.04 -2.43 5.69
C LEU A 16 -30.12 -1.21 5.71
N THR A 17 -29.95 -0.60 6.88
CA THR A 17 -28.86 0.34 7.14
C THR A 17 -27.56 -0.46 7.19
N GLY A 18 -27.14 -0.99 6.04
CA GLY A 18 -25.78 -1.48 5.89
C GLY A 18 -24.86 -0.29 6.10
N CYS A 19 -24.00 -0.36 7.12
CA CYS A 19 -22.95 0.62 7.34
C CYS A 19 -22.10 0.69 6.06
N ALA A 20 -22.37 1.66 5.19
CA ALA A 20 -21.60 1.87 3.98
C ALA A 20 -20.17 2.17 4.39
N ARG A 21 -19.26 1.23 4.14
CA ARG A 21 -17.84 1.45 4.36
C ARG A 21 -17.40 2.54 3.37
N PRO A 22 -16.71 3.59 3.84
CA PRO A 22 -16.19 4.59 2.92
C PRO A 22 -15.22 3.92 1.93
N PRO A 23 -15.12 4.42 0.69
CA PRO A 23 -14.22 3.83 -0.30
C PRO A 23 -12.77 3.90 0.19
N LEU A 24 -11.97 2.92 -0.25
CA LEU A 24 -10.54 2.85 0.09
C LEU A 24 -9.73 3.98 -0.55
N THR A 25 -10.21 4.50 -1.68
CA THR A 25 -9.63 5.65 -2.36
C THR A 25 -10.63 6.80 -2.38
N GLN A 26 -10.20 7.96 -1.91
CA GLN A 26 -10.94 9.21 -1.87
C GLN A 26 -9.99 10.34 -2.26
N SER A 27 -10.30 11.06 -3.34
CA SER A 27 -9.58 12.26 -3.75
C SER A 27 -9.83 13.41 -2.77
N VAL A 28 -8.86 14.30 -2.65
CA VAL A 28 -9.00 15.56 -1.90
C VAL A 28 -9.71 16.61 -2.76
N GLU A 29 -10.58 17.41 -2.15
CA GLU A 29 -11.12 18.61 -2.80
C GLU A 29 -10.02 19.67 -2.96
N HIS A 30 -9.93 20.29 -4.14
CA HIS A 30 -8.88 21.28 -4.44
C HIS A 30 -8.82 22.43 -3.41
N ASP A 31 -9.98 22.97 -3.00
CA ASP A 31 -10.06 24.03 -1.99
C ASP A 31 -9.52 23.58 -0.63
N VAL A 32 -9.67 22.30 -0.28
CA VAL A 32 -9.09 21.74 0.93
C VAL A 32 -7.57 21.61 0.76
N LEU A 33 -7.10 21.11 -0.38
CA LEU A 33 -5.67 20.91 -0.65
C LEU A 33 -4.85 22.19 -0.57
N THR A 34 -5.35 23.30 -1.11
CA THR A 34 -4.66 24.61 -1.05
C THR A 34 -4.52 25.16 0.36
N THR A 35 -5.41 24.79 1.30
CA THR A 35 -5.35 25.22 2.70
C THR A 35 -4.45 24.37 3.58
N MET A 36 -4.02 23.21 3.08
CA MET A 36 -3.23 22.21 3.81
C MET A 36 -1.72 22.42 3.73
N GLN A 37 -1.27 23.40 2.94
CA GLN A 37 0.15 23.65 2.71
C GLN A 37 0.81 24.38 3.91
N PRO A 38 2.08 24.06 4.24
CA PRO A 38 2.90 22.99 3.64
C PRO A 38 2.49 21.60 4.14
N VAL A 39 2.86 20.56 3.38
CA VAL A 39 2.61 19.15 3.72
C VAL A 39 3.90 18.48 4.21
N GLU A 40 3.83 17.87 5.39
CA GLU A 40 4.82 16.91 5.86
C GLU A 40 4.43 15.49 5.45
N VAL A 41 5.37 14.69 4.97
CA VAL A 41 5.12 13.31 4.56
C VAL A 41 5.93 12.34 5.42
N ARG A 42 5.25 11.30 5.91
CA ARG A 42 5.81 10.19 6.69
C ARG A 42 5.66 8.90 5.89
N VAL A 43 6.77 8.35 5.43
CA VAL A 43 6.80 7.05 4.74
C VAL A 43 7.01 5.97 5.79
N GLY A 44 5.95 5.24 6.12
CA GLY A 44 6.00 4.16 7.10
C GLY A 44 6.34 2.83 6.44
N ILE A 45 7.47 2.23 6.80
CA ILE A 45 7.91 0.94 6.27
C ILE A 45 8.10 0.02 7.46
N ALA A 46 7.06 -0.75 7.80
CA ALA A 46 7.05 -1.52 9.05
C ALA A 46 8.13 -2.60 9.10
N GLN A 47 8.41 -3.19 7.95
CA GLN A 47 9.31 -4.32 7.82
C GLN A 47 10.73 -3.89 7.41
N PRO A 48 11.75 -4.56 7.95
CA PRO A 48 13.13 -4.28 7.57
C PRO A 48 13.49 -4.89 6.21
N GLU A 49 12.81 -5.97 5.81
CA GLU A 49 13.22 -6.84 4.70
C GLU A 49 12.02 -7.42 3.96
N LEU A 50 12.29 -7.98 2.77
CA LEU A 50 11.33 -8.75 1.99
C LEU A 50 10.90 -10.02 2.75
N TYR A 51 9.60 -10.31 2.75
CA TYR A 51 9.04 -11.57 3.25
C TYR A 51 8.21 -12.29 2.19
N ALA A 52 7.94 -13.56 2.43
CA ALA A 52 6.99 -14.34 1.65
C ALA A 52 5.65 -14.39 2.38
N ALA A 53 4.58 -13.96 1.72
CA ALA A 53 3.23 -14.18 2.21
C ALA A 53 2.98 -15.68 2.32
N PHE A 54 2.09 -16.08 3.23
CA PHE A 54 1.62 -17.46 3.31
C PHE A 54 0.12 -17.46 3.49
N VAL A 55 -0.54 -18.50 3.00
CA VAL A 55 -1.99 -18.66 3.20
C VAL A 55 -2.21 -19.10 4.64
N PRO A 56 -2.79 -18.24 5.52
CA PRO A 56 -3.10 -18.66 6.87
C PRO A 56 -4.14 -19.77 6.83
N SER A 57 -4.07 -20.68 7.80
CA SER A 57 -5.16 -21.63 7.99
C SER A 57 -6.44 -20.87 8.38
N THR A 58 -7.53 -21.10 7.63
CA THR A 58 -8.82 -20.43 7.84
C THR A 58 -9.61 -21.00 9.00
N THR A 59 -9.13 -22.07 9.61
CA THR A 59 -9.81 -22.80 10.69
C THR A 59 -9.94 -21.97 11.97
N GLY A 60 -9.08 -20.94 12.18
CA GLY A 60 -9.16 -19.98 13.30
C GLY A 60 -9.52 -18.53 12.92
N LEU A 61 -9.69 -18.21 11.62
CA LEU A 61 -9.76 -16.84 11.10
C LEU A 61 -10.98 -16.02 11.60
N ALA A 62 -12.05 -16.69 12.03
CA ALA A 62 -13.20 -16.02 12.65
C ALA A 62 -12.85 -15.28 13.96
N ALA A 63 -11.77 -15.67 14.66
CA ALA A 63 -11.31 -15.01 15.88
C ALA A 63 -10.35 -13.83 15.60
N ALA A 64 -9.72 -13.76 14.42
CA ALA A 64 -8.73 -12.73 14.09
C ALA A 64 -9.36 -11.41 13.63
N ALA A 65 -10.54 -11.48 12.99
CA ALA A 65 -11.25 -10.31 12.47
C ALA A 65 -11.66 -9.30 13.55
N THR A 66 -11.76 -9.72 14.82
CA THR A 66 -12.09 -8.85 15.96
C THR A 66 -10.91 -8.02 16.47
N CYS A 67 -9.68 -8.33 16.05
CA CYS A 67 -8.46 -7.75 16.63
C CYS A 67 -7.81 -6.66 15.77
N GLY A 68 -8.46 -6.22 14.69
CA GLY A 68 -7.99 -5.09 13.88
C GLY A 68 -6.61 -5.31 13.23
N VAL A 69 -6.24 -6.56 12.97
CA VAL A 69 -4.86 -6.87 12.61
C VAL A 69 -4.51 -6.42 11.20
N ILE A 70 -3.37 -5.73 11.09
CA ILE A 70 -2.83 -5.21 9.83
C ILE A 70 -2.34 -6.38 8.97
N PRO A 71 -2.71 -6.46 7.67
CA PRO A 71 -2.14 -7.42 6.73
C PRO A 71 -0.60 -7.34 6.74
N GLY A 72 0.09 -8.49 6.70
CA GLY A 72 1.56 -8.58 6.70
C GLY A 72 2.19 -8.89 8.06
N ILE A 73 1.75 -8.25 9.14
CA ILE A 73 2.27 -8.50 10.52
C ILE A 73 1.29 -9.35 11.35
N GLY A 74 0.03 -9.43 10.91
CA GLY A 74 -1.07 -9.81 11.78
C GLY A 74 -1.33 -11.29 12.06
N ILE A 75 -0.71 -12.21 11.31
CA ILE A 75 -1.02 -13.64 11.47
C ILE A 75 -0.44 -14.20 12.77
N LEU A 76 0.72 -13.71 13.21
CA LEU A 76 1.29 -14.09 14.51
C LEU A 76 0.51 -13.48 15.68
N LEU A 77 -0.06 -12.29 15.51
CA LEU A 77 -0.80 -11.62 16.57
C LEU A 77 -2.21 -12.21 16.79
N ALA A 78 -2.83 -12.77 15.76
CA ALA A 78 -4.12 -13.46 15.86
C ALA A 78 -4.08 -14.67 16.83
N ALA A 79 -2.92 -15.33 16.98
CA ALA A 79 -2.73 -16.43 17.92
C ALA A 79 -2.88 -16.02 19.38
N ALA A 80 -2.54 -14.77 19.73
CA ALA A 80 -2.62 -14.26 21.10
C ALA A 80 -4.07 -14.08 21.60
N CYS A 81 -5.02 -13.95 20.68
CA CYS A 81 -6.42 -13.68 21.02
C CYS A 81 -7.35 -14.92 20.91
N GLY A 82 -6.87 -16.05 20.37
CA GLY A 82 -7.70 -17.19 19.97
C GLY A 82 -7.85 -18.38 20.94
N GLY A 83 -7.24 -18.36 22.14
CA GLY A 83 -7.32 -19.48 23.09
C GLY A 83 -6.72 -20.81 22.58
N ALA A 84 -7.12 -21.94 23.17
CA ALA A 84 -6.50 -23.26 22.92
C ALA A 84 -6.66 -23.79 21.48
N LEU A 85 -7.74 -23.44 20.78
CA LEU A 85 -7.91 -23.75 19.35
C LEU A 85 -7.03 -22.86 18.46
N GLY A 86 -6.74 -21.64 18.92
CA GLY A 86 -5.74 -20.77 18.32
C GLY A 86 -4.31 -21.31 18.43
N ALA A 87 -3.99 -22.17 19.42
CA ALA A 87 -2.63 -22.70 19.60
C ALA A 87 -2.21 -23.72 18.53
N VAL A 88 -3.14 -24.60 18.09
CA VAL A 88 -2.86 -25.55 16.99
C VAL A 88 -2.75 -24.80 15.66
N ASP A 89 -3.63 -23.82 15.44
CA ASP A 89 -3.61 -22.95 14.26
C ASP A 89 -2.34 -22.09 14.24
N ALA A 90 -1.90 -21.61 15.40
CA ALA A 90 -0.63 -20.91 15.57
C ALA A 90 0.56 -21.81 15.24
N GLY A 91 0.53 -23.09 15.61
CA GLY A 91 1.58 -24.06 15.27
C GLY A 91 1.72 -24.25 13.75
N ILE A 92 0.62 -24.47 13.04
CA ILE A 92 0.62 -24.61 11.58
C ILE A 92 1.07 -23.31 10.90
N ASN A 93 0.53 -22.17 11.32
CA ASN A 93 0.89 -20.87 10.77
C ASN A 93 2.37 -20.53 11.06
N THR A 94 2.89 -20.85 12.24
CA THR A 94 4.32 -20.70 12.58
C THR A 94 5.20 -21.60 11.71
N SER A 95 4.81 -22.86 11.51
CA SER A 95 5.55 -23.78 10.63
C SER A 95 5.56 -23.30 9.18
N ARG A 96 4.44 -22.75 8.67
CA ARG A 96 4.35 -22.19 7.32
C ARG A 96 5.16 -20.91 7.19
N ALA A 97 5.08 -20.01 8.16
CA ALA A 97 5.89 -18.80 8.20
C ALA A 97 7.38 -19.13 8.22
N LYS A 98 7.81 -20.09 9.06
CA LYS A 98 9.20 -20.55 9.11
C LYS A 98 9.67 -21.13 7.77
N SER A 99 8.87 -22.00 7.15
CA SER A 99 9.20 -22.59 5.84
C SER A 99 9.28 -21.51 4.74
N ALA A 100 8.39 -20.53 4.76
CA ALA A 100 8.40 -19.41 3.83
C ALA A 100 9.66 -18.53 4.04
N GLU A 101 10.05 -18.28 5.29
CA GLU A 101 11.27 -17.53 5.65
C GLU A 101 12.55 -18.24 5.18
N GLU A 102 12.66 -19.55 5.43
CA GLU A 102 13.79 -20.36 4.94
C GLU A 102 13.86 -20.37 3.41
N THR A 103 12.71 -20.38 2.75
CA THR A 103 12.61 -20.41 1.29
C THR A 103 13.00 -19.07 0.65
N ILE A 104 12.68 -17.94 1.28
CA ILE A 104 12.99 -16.61 0.74
C ILE A 104 14.44 -16.18 1.00
N HIS A 105 15.14 -16.83 1.93
CA HIS A 105 16.49 -16.43 2.36
C HIS A 105 17.47 -16.14 1.20
N PRO A 106 17.58 -16.99 0.15
CA PRO A 106 18.48 -16.71 -0.96
C PRO A 106 18.16 -15.40 -1.69
N LEU A 107 16.88 -15.03 -1.77
CA LEU A 107 16.44 -13.78 -2.39
C LEU A 107 16.78 -12.58 -1.51
N LYS A 108 16.69 -12.70 -0.18
CA LYS A 108 17.06 -11.64 0.76
C LYS A 108 18.54 -11.31 0.66
N ASP A 109 19.40 -12.33 0.52
CA ASP A 109 20.83 -12.14 0.30
C ASP A 109 21.13 -11.33 -0.97
N GLN A 110 20.33 -11.54 -2.04
CA GLN A 110 20.46 -10.74 -3.26
C GLN A 110 19.98 -9.29 -3.09
N LEU A 111 19.32 -8.92 -2.01
CA LEU A 111 18.75 -7.59 -1.79
C LEU A 111 19.49 -6.78 -0.72
N VAL A 112 20.57 -7.29 -0.14
CA VAL A 112 21.35 -6.60 0.92
C VAL A 112 21.83 -5.20 0.50
N GLU A 113 22.13 -5.01 -0.78
CA GLU A 113 22.57 -3.72 -1.34
C GLU A 113 21.40 -2.77 -1.66
N LEU A 114 20.16 -3.28 -1.68
CA LEU A 114 19.00 -2.47 -2.00
C LEU A 114 18.61 -1.62 -0.80
N ASN A 115 18.92 -0.32 -0.87
CA ASN A 115 18.42 0.65 0.10
C ASN A 115 16.96 1.01 -0.20
N PHE A 116 16.05 0.07 0.06
CA PHE A 116 14.61 0.21 -0.24
C PHE A 116 14.02 1.46 0.40
N ASP A 117 14.31 1.70 1.68
CA ASP A 117 13.79 2.84 2.43
C ASP A 117 14.15 4.18 1.80
N GLN A 118 15.43 4.36 1.46
CA GLN A 118 15.91 5.59 0.85
C GLN A 118 15.30 5.79 -0.54
N GLN A 119 15.28 4.74 -1.36
CA GLN A 119 14.73 4.83 -2.72
C GLN A 119 13.23 5.12 -2.70
N MET A 120 12.47 4.48 -1.80
CA MET A 120 11.04 4.72 -1.65
C MET A 120 10.76 6.16 -1.18
N ARG A 121 11.53 6.65 -0.21
CA ARG A 121 11.47 8.06 0.24
C ARG A 121 11.74 9.03 -0.90
N GLU A 122 12.80 8.80 -1.67
CA GLU A 122 13.20 9.68 -2.78
C GLU A 122 12.19 9.65 -3.92
N SER A 123 11.65 8.48 -4.25
CA SER A 123 10.60 8.35 -5.26
C SER A 123 9.34 9.14 -4.87
N ILE A 124 8.87 8.99 -3.63
CA ILE A 124 7.72 9.75 -3.12
C ILE A 124 8.02 11.25 -3.09
N LEU A 125 9.21 11.65 -2.61
CA LEU A 125 9.62 13.06 -2.58
C LEU A 125 9.62 13.69 -3.97
N ASN A 126 10.24 13.03 -4.95
CA ASN A 126 10.35 13.53 -6.31
C ASN A 126 8.97 13.64 -6.96
N ALA A 127 8.16 12.58 -6.88
CA ALA A 127 6.83 12.57 -7.47
C ALA A 127 5.90 13.63 -6.85
N LEU A 128 5.96 13.84 -5.53
CA LEU A 128 5.13 14.86 -4.88
C LEU A 128 5.64 16.30 -5.12
N ARG A 129 6.94 16.51 -5.36
CA ARG A 129 7.48 17.83 -5.74
C ARG A 129 7.07 18.25 -7.15
N GLU A 130 6.86 17.28 -8.04
CA GLU A 130 6.35 17.52 -9.39
C GLU A 130 4.84 17.83 -9.40
N ALA A 131 4.13 17.56 -8.30
CA ALA A 131 2.72 17.90 -8.16
C ALA A 131 2.57 19.41 -7.82
N PRO A 132 2.01 20.24 -8.73
CA PRO A 132 2.00 21.70 -8.58
C PRO A 132 1.20 22.20 -7.37
N GLU A 133 0.26 21.40 -6.88
CA GLU A 133 -0.62 21.74 -5.75
C GLU A 133 -0.05 21.27 -4.39
N MET A 134 1.15 20.68 -4.36
CA MET A 134 1.79 20.14 -3.16
C MET A 134 3.10 20.86 -2.85
N GLN A 135 3.10 21.64 -1.77
CA GLN A 135 4.31 22.19 -1.16
C GLN A 135 4.80 21.23 -0.08
N VAL A 136 5.54 20.21 -0.53
CA VAL A 136 6.16 19.23 0.37
C VAL A 136 7.32 19.89 1.12
N GLU A 137 7.18 20.02 2.43
CA GLU A 137 8.23 20.56 3.31
C GLU A 137 9.32 19.53 3.55
N ARG A 138 8.92 18.32 3.95
CA ARG A 138 9.84 17.22 4.27
C ARG A 138 9.19 15.86 4.04
N VAL A 139 10.03 14.87 3.73
CA VAL A 139 9.66 13.46 3.64
C VAL A 139 10.61 12.68 4.54
N GLU A 140 10.06 12.03 5.56
CA GLU A 140 10.83 11.24 6.53
C GLU A 140 10.33 9.79 6.53
N VAL A 141 11.26 8.84 6.69
CA VAL A 141 10.93 7.41 6.85
C VAL A 141 10.74 7.11 8.33
N THR A 142 9.73 6.31 8.67
CA THR A 142 9.53 5.75 10.00
C THR A 142 9.34 4.24 9.92
N LYS A 143 9.84 3.51 10.91
CA LYS A 143 9.61 2.07 11.08
C LYS A 143 8.41 1.78 11.99
N ASP A 144 8.03 2.74 12.81
CA ASP A 144 6.88 2.66 13.72
C ASP A 144 5.61 3.09 12.98
N VAL A 145 4.82 2.09 12.58
CA VAL A 145 3.60 2.28 11.77
C VAL A 145 2.29 2.09 12.55
N LYS A 146 2.34 2.06 13.89
CA LYS A 146 1.12 1.91 14.69
C LYS A 146 0.36 3.23 14.71
N ASP A 147 -0.96 3.15 14.80
CA ASP A 147 -1.83 4.33 14.81
C ASP A 147 -1.45 5.32 15.93
N GLN A 148 -0.97 4.83 17.07
CA GLN A 148 -0.51 5.65 18.18
C GLN A 148 0.76 6.45 17.82
N ASP A 149 1.75 5.79 17.22
CA ASP A 149 3.01 6.42 16.81
C ASP A 149 2.74 7.48 15.72
N TYR A 150 1.87 7.16 14.75
CA TYR A 150 1.41 8.14 13.76
C TYR A 150 0.65 9.30 14.39
N ASN A 151 -0.18 9.06 15.41
CA ASN A 151 -0.88 10.12 16.11
C ASN A 151 0.10 11.05 16.83
N GLU A 152 1.16 10.51 17.44
CA GLU A 152 2.21 11.30 18.09
C GLU A 152 2.99 12.14 17.08
N LEU A 153 3.40 11.55 15.94
CA LEU A 153 4.03 12.28 14.83
C LEU A 153 3.10 13.39 14.29
N PHE A 154 1.80 13.08 14.15
CA PHE A 154 0.80 14.04 13.69
C PHE A 154 0.65 15.22 14.66
N ILE A 155 0.66 14.98 15.97
CA ILE A 155 0.59 16.03 17.01
C ILE A 155 1.91 16.81 17.10
N ALA A 156 3.06 16.17 16.88
CA ALA A 156 4.37 16.81 16.96
C ALA A 156 4.74 17.67 15.74
N SER A 157 4.18 17.38 14.56
CA SER A 157 4.41 18.14 13.32
C SER A 157 4.15 19.65 13.50
N GLN A 158 4.64 20.52 12.62
CA GLN A 158 4.25 21.94 12.59
C GLN A 158 3.63 22.35 11.24
N SER A 159 3.56 21.41 10.29
CA SER A 159 3.07 21.64 8.93
C SER A 159 1.55 21.80 8.91
N GLY A 160 1.00 22.38 7.83
CA GLY A 160 -0.44 22.59 7.68
C GLY A 160 -1.24 21.28 7.62
N SER A 161 -0.57 20.21 7.19
CA SER A 161 -1.09 18.84 7.12
C SER A 161 0.04 17.81 7.22
N VAL A 162 -0.34 16.57 7.52
CA VAL A 162 0.59 15.42 7.51
C VAL A 162 0.01 14.31 6.65
N MET A 163 0.82 13.78 5.75
CA MET A 163 0.53 12.62 4.92
C MET A 163 1.29 11.41 5.46
N PHE A 164 0.59 10.32 5.73
CA PHE A 164 1.20 9.03 6.02
C PHE A 164 1.09 8.12 4.80
N VAL A 165 2.21 7.56 4.36
CA VAL A 165 2.29 6.56 3.29
C VAL A 165 2.84 5.29 3.91
N THR A 166 1.96 4.37 4.28
CA THR A 166 2.38 3.06 4.81
C THR A 166 2.65 2.12 3.65
N VAL A 167 3.79 1.45 3.68
CA VAL A 167 4.29 0.58 2.61
C VAL A 167 4.46 -0.83 3.13
N ASP A 168 3.99 -1.81 2.36
CA ASP A 168 4.23 -3.24 2.58
C ASP A 168 4.65 -3.89 1.25
N TYR A 169 5.63 -4.78 1.29
CA TYR A 169 6.15 -5.46 0.11
C TYR A 169 6.51 -6.92 0.38
N HIS A 170 6.07 -7.82 -0.49
CA HIS A 170 6.22 -9.26 -0.28
C HIS A 170 6.17 -10.06 -1.57
N LEU A 171 6.57 -11.32 -1.49
CA LEU A 171 6.27 -12.31 -2.53
C LEU A 171 4.97 -13.04 -2.21
N SER A 172 4.20 -13.39 -3.23
CA SER A 172 3.01 -14.24 -3.10
C SER A 172 3.37 -15.60 -2.48
N PRO A 173 2.40 -16.37 -1.92
CA PRO A 173 2.70 -17.65 -1.27
C PRO A 173 3.36 -18.72 -2.13
N ASP A 174 3.14 -18.67 -3.44
CA ASP A 174 3.77 -19.52 -4.44
C ASP A 174 5.03 -18.89 -5.05
N PHE A 175 5.44 -17.70 -4.58
CA PHE A 175 6.56 -16.92 -5.09
C PHE A 175 6.42 -16.52 -6.57
N SER A 176 5.24 -16.58 -7.19
CA SER A 176 5.07 -16.22 -8.61
C SER A 176 4.94 -14.71 -8.85
N THR A 177 4.63 -13.94 -7.81
CA THR A 177 4.34 -12.50 -7.90
C THR A 177 5.07 -11.74 -6.80
N PHE A 178 5.74 -10.65 -7.17
CA PHE A 178 6.16 -9.61 -6.23
C PHE A 178 5.08 -8.56 -6.11
N GLU A 179 4.69 -8.24 -4.88
CA GLU A 179 3.68 -7.24 -4.56
C GLU A 179 4.29 -6.12 -3.71
N LEU A 180 3.95 -4.89 -4.04
CA LEU A 180 4.27 -3.69 -3.27
C LEU A 180 3.00 -2.89 -3.12
N SER A 181 2.50 -2.76 -1.90
CA SER A 181 1.29 -2.03 -1.58
C SER A 181 1.59 -0.77 -0.80
N THR A 182 0.82 0.27 -1.07
CA THR A 182 0.84 1.51 -0.30
C THR A 182 -0.56 1.88 0.16
N ARG A 183 -0.65 2.34 1.39
CA ARG A 183 -1.83 3.00 1.93
C ARG A 183 -1.47 4.42 2.30
N SER A 184 -2.04 5.37 1.58
CA SER A 184 -1.80 6.80 1.80
C SER A 184 -2.99 7.46 2.47
N LEU A 185 -2.75 8.22 3.52
CA LEU A 185 -3.76 9.01 4.24
C LEU A 185 -3.24 10.43 4.47
N LEU A 186 -4.02 11.45 4.12
CA LEU A 186 -3.66 12.86 4.33
C LEU A 186 -4.59 13.50 5.36
N PHE A 187 -4.01 14.09 6.40
CA PHE A 187 -4.72 14.65 7.53
C PHE A 187 -4.49 16.16 7.63
N PRO A 188 -5.56 16.98 7.60
CA PRO A 188 -5.44 18.41 7.83
C PRO A 188 -5.16 18.67 9.31
N ARG A 189 -4.16 19.51 9.58
CA ARG A 189 -3.76 19.89 10.94
C ARG A 189 -4.22 21.30 11.29
N SER A 190 -3.99 22.27 10.40
CA SER A 190 -4.33 23.67 10.67
C SER A 190 -5.84 23.87 10.87
N SER A 191 -6.22 24.84 11.71
CA SER A 191 -7.64 25.18 11.92
C SER A 191 -8.34 25.54 10.61
N LYS A 192 -7.64 26.28 9.74
CA LYS A 192 -8.11 26.65 8.39
C LYS A 192 -8.38 25.41 7.52
N ALA A 193 -7.44 24.48 7.44
CA ALA A 193 -7.59 23.27 6.64
C ALA A 193 -8.69 22.34 7.16
N ARG A 194 -8.80 22.22 8.48
CA ARG A 194 -9.86 21.42 9.11
C ARG A 194 -11.24 22.04 8.91
N ALA A 195 -11.35 23.37 8.99
CA ALA A 195 -12.59 24.07 8.68
C ALA A 195 -12.99 23.89 7.21
N ALA A 196 -12.05 24.01 6.27
CA ALA A 196 -12.30 23.75 4.84
C ALA A 196 -12.77 22.29 4.62
N ALA A 197 -12.16 21.34 5.33
CA ALA A 197 -12.52 19.93 5.31
C ALA A 197 -13.80 19.58 6.11
N LYS A 198 -14.44 20.56 6.77
CA LYS A 198 -15.60 20.37 7.67
C LYS A 198 -15.32 19.37 8.81
N LEU A 199 -14.08 19.33 9.28
CA LEU A 199 -13.63 18.49 10.39
C LEU A 199 -13.63 19.28 11.70
N GLN A 200 -13.91 18.58 12.79
CA GLN A 200 -13.82 19.16 14.13
C GLN A 200 -12.38 19.59 14.45
N PRO A 201 -12.15 20.63 15.26
CA PRO A 201 -10.82 20.99 15.75
C PRO A 201 -10.11 19.79 16.37
N ILE A 202 -8.77 19.78 16.31
CA ILE A 202 -7.98 18.78 17.02
C ILE A 202 -8.14 19.08 18.52
N VAL A 203 -9.00 18.32 19.18
CA VAL A 203 -8.95 18.21 20.63
C VAL A 203 -7.83 17.21 20.90
N GLN A 204 -6.76 17.64 21.58
CA GLN A 204 -5.75 16.69 22.05
C GLN A 204 -6.50 15.57 22.79
N ALA A 205 -6.30 14.33 22.35
CA ALA A 205 -7.01 13.16 22.88
C ALA A 205 -6.57 12.92 24.34
N THR A 206 -7.15 13.68 25.26
CA THR A 206 -6.94 13.53 26.70
C THR A 206 -7.91 12.53 27.32
N ALA A 207 -8.93 12.08 26.56
CA ALA A 207 -9.92 11.10 27.00
C ALA A 207 -9.90 9.86 26.08
N PRO A 208 -10.03 8.64 26.63
CA PRO A 208 -10.02 7.39 25.85
C PRO A 208 -11.13 7.29 24.79
N ASP A 209 -12.22 8.06 24.94
CA ASP A 209 -13.35 8.07 24.01
C ASP A 209 -13.16 9.03 22.82
N ASN A 210 -12.19 9.95 22.92
CA ASN A 210 -11.84 10.91 21.87
C ASN A 210 -10.86 10.24 20.91
N GLY A 211 -11.37 9.35 20.03
CA GLY A 211 -10.53 8.56 19.12
C GLY A 211 -9.43 9.37 18.39
N LEU A 212 -8.36 8.69 17.99
CA LEU A 212 -7.11 9.29 17.50
C LEU A 212 -7.32 10.35 16.40
N ALA A 213 -6.47 11.38 16.40
CA ALA A 213 -6.54 12.44 15.39
C ALA A 213 -6.30 11.90 13.97
N VAL A 214 -5.48 10.85 13.86
CA VAL A 214 -5.19 10.10 12.63
C VAL A 214 -6.19 8.96 12.35
N ALA A 215 -7.32 8.88 13.06
CA ALA A 215 -8.35 7.91 12.72
C ALA A 215 -8.82 8.11 11.26
N PRO A 216 -9.08 7.05 10.48
CA PRO A 216 -9.36 7.17 9.05
C PRO A 216 -10.45 8.19 8.73
N LYS A 217 -11.53 8.29 9.53
CA LYS A 217 -12.61 9.27 9.36
C LYS A 217 -12.17 10.74 9.30
N ASN A 218 -10.98 11.06 9.82
CA ASN A 218 -10.41 12.40 9.85
C ASN A 218 -9.48 12.70 8.65
N SER A 219 -9.20 11.74 7.79
CA SER A 219 -8.40 11.97 6.57
C SER A 219 -9.25 12.61 5.48
N VAL A 220 -8.69 13.57 4.75
CA VAL A 220 -9.35 14.19 3.59
C VAL A 220 -8.97 13.54 2.26
N TYR A 221 -7.91 12.73 2.26
CA TYR A 221 -7.53 11.90 1.15
C TYR A 221 -7.13 10.51 1.63
N ARG A 222 -7.50 9.52 0.83
CA ARG A 222 -7.13 8.12 1.01
C ARG A 222 -6.76 7.54 -0.34
N ALA A 223 -5.73 6.71 -0.37
CA ALA A 223 -5.48 5.83 -1.51
C ALA A 223 -4.95 4.50 -1.02
N SER A 224 -5.40 3.43 -1.68
CA SER A 224 -4.86 2.08 -1.53
C SER A 224 -4.39 1.63 -2.90
N ILE A 225 -3.08 1.46 -3.07
CA ILE A 225 -2.46 1.20 -4.37
C ILE A 225 -1.57 -0.02 -4.25
N THR A 226 -1.75 -1.00 -5.12
CA THR A 226 -0.93 -2.21 -5.17
C THR A 226 -0.20 -2.30 -6.51
N TYR A 227 1.10 -2.50 -6.48
CA TYR A 227 1.91 -2.86 -7.64
C TYR A 227 2.10 -4.37 -7.62
N ARG A 228 1.94 -5.01 -8.78
CA ARG A 228 2.17 -6.45 -8.95
C ARG A 228 3.09 -6.69 -10.14
N ALA A 229 4.20 -7.38 -9.90
CA ALA A 229 5.09 -7.91 -10.92
C ALA A 229 5.02 -9.44 -10.90
N LYS A 230 4.37 -10.02 -11.91
CA LYS A 230 4.20 -11.48 -12.04
C LYS A 230 5.29 -12.05 -12.94
N LEU A 231 5.84 -13.21 -12.57
CA LEU A 231 6.75 -13.96 -13.43
C LEU A 231 6.06 -14.27 -14.77
N VAL A 232 6.75 -13.98 -15.88
CA VAL A 232 6.24 -14.25 -17.24
C VAL A 232 6.01 -15.75 -17.43
N THR A 233 6.94 -16.57 -16.93
CA THR A 233 6.82 -18.02 -16.85
C THR A 233 6.98 -18.44 -15.40
N SER A 234 5.88 -18.83 -14.74
CA SER A 234 5.95 -19.42 -13.41
C SER A 234 6.39 -20.89 -13.50
N GLY A 235 7.22 -21.32 -12.56
CA GLY A 235 7.50 -22.72 -12.30
C GLY A 235 6.30 -23.49 -11.77
N LYS A 236 6.47 -24.80 -11.59
CA LYS A 236 5.41 -25.70 -11.10
C LYS A 236 5.15 -25.60 -9.60
N ASP A 237 6.11 -25.05 -8.86
CA ASP A 237 6.12 -24.95 -7.41
C ASP A 237 6.91 -23.72 -6.95
N SER A 238 6.85 -23.43 -5.65
CA SER A 238 7.54 -22.29 -5.03
C SER A 238 9.06 -22.35 -5.20
N THR A 239 9.67 -23.54 -5.14
CA THR A 239 11.11 -23.72 -5.30
C THR A 239 11.58 -23.29 -6.69
N GLN A 240 10.84 -23.66 -7.74
CA GLN A 240 11.15 -23.23 -9.10
C GLN A 240 10.94 -21.72 -9.29
N ASN A 241 9.90 -21.14 -8.70
CA ASN A 241 9.67 -19.69 -8.75
C ASN A 241 10.78 -18.90 -8.03
N VAL A 242 11.23 -19.37 -6.87
CA VAL A 242 12.38 -18.79 -6.16
C VAL A 242 13.64 -18.88 -7.01
N ALA A 243 13.90 -20.01 -7.67
CA ALA A 243 15.04 -20.15 -8.56
C ALA A 243 15.00 -19.15 -9.73
N ILE A 244 13.81 -18.88 -10.29
CA ILE A 244 13.64 -17.88 -11.36
C ILE A 244 13.91 -16.47 -10.83
N TRP A 245 13.38 -16.10 -9.66
CA TRP A 245 13.69 -14.80 -9.06
C TRP A 245 15.17 -14.64 -8.72
N ASN A 246 15.81 -15.71 -8.22
CA ASN A 246 17.20 -15.73 -7.79
C ASN A 246 18.19 -15.72 -8.96
N ASP A 247 17.74 -16.09 -10.17
CA ASP A 247 18.59 -16.14 -11.35
C ASP A 247 19.23 -14.77 -11.64
N ASN A 248 20.46 -14.81 -12.17
CA ASN A 248 21.28 -13.63 -12.42
C ASN A 248 21.38 -12.68 -11.20
N ASN A 249 21.61 -13.24 -10.00
CA ASN A 249 21.75 -12.51 -8.74
C ASN A 249 20.52 -11.66 -8.37
N GLY A 250 19.32 -12.25 -8.48
CA GLY A 250 18.10 -11.53 -8.12
C GLY A 250 17.68 -10.45 -9.11
N ARG A 251 18.23 -10.43 -10.33
CA ARG A 251 18.07 -9.30 -11.28
C ARG A 251 16.61 -8.97 -11.58
N LEU A 252 15.76 -9.98 -11.78
CA LEU A 252 14.32 -9.78 -12.00
C LEU A 252 13.63 -9.16 -10.79
N LEU A 253 13.98 -9.61 -9.59
CA LEU A 253 13.39 -9.10 -8.35
C LEU A 253 13.84 -7.67 -8.07
N ARG A 254 15.14 -7.38 -8.23
CA ARG A 254 15.69 -6.02 -8.13
C ARG A 254 14.98 -5.09 -9.12
N ALA A 255 14.85 -5.48 -10.38
CA ALA A 255 14.12 -4.70 -11.39
C ALA A 255 12.65 -4.44 -10.99
N SER A 256 11.98 -5.46 -10.47
CA SER A 256 10.58 -5.36 -10.01
C SER A 256 10.43 -4.42 -8.82
N MET A 257 11.36 -4.43 -7.88
CA MET A 257 11.36 -3.52 -6.73
C MET A 257 11.64 -2.08 -7.16
N HIS A 258 12.60 -1.85 -8.06
CA HIS A 258 12.88 -0.52 -8.60
C HIS A 258 11.70 0.07 -9.37
N ASP A 259 11.08 -0.70 -10.29
CA ASP A 259 9.90 -0.24 -11.01
C ASP A 259 8.73 -0.02 -10.04
N GLY A 260 8.50 -0.96 -9.10
CA GLY A 260 7.47 -0.83 -8.08
C GLY A 260 7.59 0.47 -7.26
N ILE A 261 8.79 0.79 -6.78
CA ILE A 261 9.08 2.04 -6.07
C ILE A 261 8.72 3.25 -6.95
N ALA A 262 9.20 3.28 -8.19
CA ALA A 262 8.92 4.37 -9.12
C ALA A 262 7.43 4.53 -9.42
N GLN A 263 6.72 3.42 -9.66
CA GLN A 263 5.27 3.43 -9.91
C GLN A 263 4.49 3.89 -8.68
N MET A 264 4.89 3.50 -7.46
CA MET A 264 4.22 3.94 -6.24
C MET A 264 4.37 5.44 -6.02
N GLY A 265 5.56 6.00 -6.19
CA GLY A 265 5.78 7.45 -6.14
C GLY A 265 4.84 8.19 -7.10
N ARG A 266 4.88 7.79 -8.38
CA ARG A 266 4.05 8.36 -9.43
C ARG A 266 2.56 8.25 -9.12
N LEU A 267 2.07 7.05 -8.81
CA LEU A 267 0.64 6.79 -8.62
C LEU A 267 0.09 7.50 -7.38
N VAL A 268 0.85 7.61 -6.29
CA VAL A 268 0.46 8.38 -5.10
C VAL A 268 0.31 9.87 -5.43
N ALA A 269 1.26 10.44 -6.19
CA ALA A 269 1.20 11.84 -6.61
C ALA A 269 0.05 12.10 -7.60
N GLU A 270 -0.17 11.19 -8.54
CA GLU A 270 -1.28 11.27 -9.49
C GLU A 270 -2.64 11.10 -8.78
N SER A 271 -2.78 10.19 -7.82
CA SER A 271 -4.04 9.98 -7.12
C SER A 271 -4.46 11.15 -6.24
N LEU A 272 -3.51 11.95 -5.76
CA LEU A 272 -3.80 13.23 -5.09
C LEU A 272 -4.42 14.26 -6.03
N GLN A 273 -3.99 14.28 -7.30
CA GLN A 273 -4.39 15.27 -8.30
C GLN A 273 -5.62 14.85 -9.10
N ARG A 274 -5.88 13.55 -9.23
CA ARG A 274 -7.01 13.03 -9.99
C ARG A 274 -8.34 13.29 -9.29
N LYS A 275 -9.29 13.83 -10.06
CA LYS A 275 -10.71 13.75 -9.73
C LYS A 275 -11.20 12.35 -10.11
N TYR A 276 -11.33 11.45 -9.13
CA TYR A 276 -11.86 10.13 -9.40
C TYR A 276 -13.37 10.19 -9.60
N GLU A 277 -13.80 10.16 -10.87
CA GLU A 277 -15.18 9.84 -11.19
C GLU A 277 -15.36 8.31 -11.05
N ILE A 278 -16.26 7.89 -10.17
CA ILE A 278 -16.53 6.48 -9.86
C ILE A 278 -17.24 5.79 -11.04
N ASN A 279 -17.83 6.55 -11.96
CA ASN A 279 -18.73 6.05 -13.01
C ASN A 279 -18.23 6.37 -14.45
N GLY A 280 -16.91 6.30 -14.68
CA GLY A 280 -16.34 6.46 -16.02
C GLY A 280 -16.70 5.31 -16.97
N ASN A 281 -16.64 5.56 -18.29
CA ASN A 281 -16.81 4.57 -19.36
C ASN A 281 -15.61 3.59 -19.47
N ASP A 282 -14.99 3.24 -18.34
CA ASP A 282 -13.81 2.39 -18.30
C ASP A 282 -14.14 0.97 -18.77
N THR A 283 -13.21 0.37 -19.52
CA THR A 283 -13.35 -1.03 -19.94
C THR A 283 -13.30 -1.93 -18.70
N GLN A 284 -14.29 -2.80 -18.56
CA GLN A 284 -14.32 -3.79 -17.49
C GLN A 284 -13.42 -4.97 -17.85
N VAL A 285 -12.48 -5.29 -16.97
CA VAL A 285 -11.61 -6.46 -17.07
C VAL A 285 -11.81 -7.35 -15.85
N LYS A 286 -11.44 -8.63 -15.96
CA LYS A 286 -11.37 -9.53 -14.81
C LYS A 286 -9.92 -9.79 -14.47
N ASP A 287 -9.59 -9.74 -13.18
CA ASP A 287 -8.27 -10.14 -12.71
C ASP A 287 -8.09 -11.67 -12.69
N ASP A 288 -6.92 -12.13 -12.26
CA ASP A 288 -6.58 -13.55 -12.13
C ASP A 288 -7.53 -14.34 -11.21
N ASN A 289 -8.23 -13.64 -10.30
CA ASN A 289 -9.20 -14.23 -9.37
C ASN A 289 -10.64 -14.11 -9.89
N GLY A 290 -10.85 -13.58 -11.10
CA GLY A 290 -12.15 -13.38 -11.71
C GLY A 290 -12.92 -12.17 -11.17
N ILE A 291 -12.27 -11.31 -10.36
CA ILE A 291 -12.87 -10.10 -9.81
C ILE A 291 -12.91 -9.03 -10.91
N ALA A 292 -14.09 -8.45 -11.12
CA ALA A 292 -14.26 -7.37 -12.09
C ALA A 292 -13.61 -6.07 -11.59
N ALA A 293 -12.85 -5.41 -12.46
CA ALA A 293 -12.22 -4.13 -12.22
C ALA A 293 -12.33 -3.24 -13.46
N SER A 294 -12.36 -1.93 -13.24
CA SER A 294 -12.29 -0.93 -14.30
C SER A 294 -10.83 -0.70 -14.70
N GLN A 295 -10.51 -0.83 -15.99
CA GLN A 295 -9.19 -0.50 -16.52
C GLN A 295 -9.06 1.02 -16.68
N VAL A 296 -8.29 1.65 -15.80
CA VAL A 296 -8.07 3.11 -15.76
C VAL A 296 -7.04 3.55 -16.81
N SER A 297 -6.00 2.75 -17.02
CA SER A 297 -5.02 2.99 -18.07
C SER A 297 -4.34 1.71 -18.54
N MET A 298 -3.79 1.76 -19.76
CA MET A 298 -2.95 0.73 -20.35
C MET A 298 -1.77 1.41 -21.04
N GLY A 299 -0.57 0.96 -20.74
CA GLY A 299 0.65 1.40 -21.41
C GLY A 299 1.65 0.26 -21.54
N ASN A 300 2.81 0.54 -22.12
CA ASN A 300 3.84 -0.47 -22.33
C ASN A 300 4.38 -1.03 -20.99
N THR A 301 4.41 -0.20 -19.95
CA THR A 301 4.90 -0.57 -18.62
C THR A 301 3.90 -1.40 -17.81
N GLY A 302 2.63 -1.46 -18.22
CA GLY A 302 1.60 -2.19 -17.48
C GLY A 302 0.19 -1.63 -17.64
N SER A 303 -0.71 -2.10 -16.79
CA SER A 303 -2.10 -1.64 -16.73
C SER A 303 -2.48 -1.21 -15.33
N LEU A 304 -3.20 -0.10 -15.21
CA LEU A 304 -3.77 0.36 -13.95
C LEU A 304 -5.24 -0.05 -13.91
N LEU A 305 -5.59 -0.86 -12.92
CA LEU A 305 -6.95 -1.32 -12.63
C LEU A 305 -7.49 -0.60 -11.40
N ARG A 306 -8.81 -0.47 -11.35
CA ARG A 306 -9.55 0.08 -10.22
C ARG A 306 -10.68 -0.86 -9.84
N TYR A 307 -10.64 -1.31 -8.59
CA TYR A 307 -11.62 -2.25 -8.06
C TYR A 307 -12.88 -1.55 -7.54
N PRO A 308 -13.99 -2.29 -7.34
CA PRO A 308 -15.25 -1.72 -6.84
C PRO A 308 -15.14 -1.04 -5.47
N ASP A 309 -14.15 -1.41 -4.65
CA ASP A 309 -13.88 -0.78 -3.35
C ASP A 309 -13.05 0.54 -3.47
N GLY A 310 -12.68 0.91 -4.69
CA GLY A 310 -11.89 2.08 -5.02
C GLY A 310 -10.37 1.84 -4.99
N SER A 311 -9.89 0.68 -4.55
CA SER A 311 -8.46 0.37 -4.58
C SER A 311 -7.92 0.34 -6.01
N LEU A 312 -6.64 0.67 -6.15
CA LEU A 312 -5.93 0.71 -7.41
C LEU A 312 -4.90 -0.41 -7.47
N GLN A 313 -4.76 -1.04 -8.63
CA GLN A 313 -3.74 -2.05 -8.85
C GLN A 313 -3.01 -1.81 -10.16
N PHE A 314 -1.70 -1.64 -10.10
CA PHE A 314 -0.84 -1.59 -11.26
C PHE A 314 -0.24 -2.96 -11.53
N ASN A 315 -0.68 -3.61 -12.61
CA ASN A 315 -0.11 -4.85 -13.11
C ASN A 315 1.03 -4.52 -14.06
N ALA A 316 2.26 -4.73 -13.61
CA ALA A 316 3.47 -4.39 -14.34
C ALA A 316 3.76 -5.36 -15.47
N ASN A 317 4.32 -4.84 -16.55
CA ASN A 317 4.98 -5.64 -17.57
C ASN A 317 6.43 -5.89 -17.13
N LEU A 318 6.70 -7.09 -16.60
CA LEU A 318 8.00 -7.44 -16.04
C LEU A 318 9.15 -7.35 -17.05
N GLU A 319 8.91 -7.64 -18.33
CA GLU A 319 9.95 -7.54 -19.37
C GLU A 319 10.37 -6.09 -19.58
N VAL A 320 9.42 -5.16 -19.56
CA VAL A 320 9.68 -3.72 -19.69
C VAL A 320 10.35 -3.17 -18.43
N ALA A 321 9.91 -3.60 -17.24
CA ALA A 321 10.55 -3.24 -15.98
C ALA A 321 12.03 -3.68 -15.95
N LEU A 322 12.31 -4.90 -16.40
CA LEU A 322 13.68 -5.42 -16.54
C LEU A 322 14.51 -4.59 -17.52
N ALA A 323 13.98 -4.32 -18.71
CA ALA A 323 14.69 -3.52 -19.71
C ALA A 323 15.05 -2.12 -19.20
N ASN A 324 14.11 -1.45 -18.53
CA ASN A 324 14.34 -0.14 -17.92
C ASN A 324 15.43 -0.20 -16.83
N PHE A 325 15.40 -1.24 -15.99
CA PHE A 325 16.41 -1.45 -14.95
C PHE A 325 17.82 -1.62 -15.53
N ASP A 326 17.96 -2.37 -16.63
CA ASP A 326 19.27 -2.53 -17.27
C ASP A 326 19.81 -1.23 -17.86
N VAL A 327 18.95 -0.40 -18.45
CA VAL A 327 19.35 0.90 -18.99
C VAL A 327 19.90 1.79 -17.87
N VAL A 328 19.22 1.86 -16.72
CA VAL A 328 19.68 2.65 -15.57
C VAL A 328 21.00 2.12 -15.04
N ARG A 329 21.13 0.79 -14.88
CA ARG A 329 22.37 0.16 -14.40
C ARG A 329 23.55 0.40 -15.35
N GLN A 330 23.31 0.31 -16.67
CA GLN A 330 24.33 0.59 -17.67
C GLN A 330 24.75 2.06 -17.67
N ALA A 331 23.82 2.99 -17.46
CA ALA A 331 24.16 4.40 -17.34
C ALA A 331 25.01 4.69 -16.09
N ALA A 332 24.70 4.05 -14.95
CA ALA A 332 25.45 4.20 -13.71
C ALA A 332 26.89 3.68 -13.85
N SER A 333 27.10 2.51 -14.46
CA SER A 333 28.44 1.94 -14.64
C SER A 333 29.32 2.78 -15.56
N VAL A 334 28.75 3.41 -16.60
CA VAL A 334 29.48 4.34 -17.48
C VAL A 334 29.89 5.61 -16.73
N SER A 335 29.02 6.12 -15.84
CA SER A 335 29.32 7.29 -15.00
C SER A 335 30.49 7.01 -14.04
N GLU A 336 30.49 5.84 -13.39
CA GLU A 336 31.56 5.44 -12.48
C GLU A 336 32.90 5.24 -13.19
N ALA A 337 32.90 4.58 -14.35
CA ALA A 337 34.10 4.40 -15.15
C ALA A 337 34.70 5.75 -15.61
N SER A 338 33.83 6.71 -15.98
CA SER A 338 34.26 8.06 -16.37
C SER A 338 34.84 8.84 -15.19
N ALA A 339 34.26 8.69 -13.99
CA ALA A 339 34.78 9.33 -12.79
C ALA A 339 36.16 8.78 -12.38
N GLN A 340 36.36 7.47 -12.47
CA GLN A 340 37.65 6.83 -12.18
C GLN A 340 38.75 7.24 -13.18
N ALA A 341 38.41 7.35 -14.47
CA ALA A 341 39.33 7.80 -15.50
C ALA A 341 39.72 9.29 -15.38
N ALA A 342 38.86 10.10 -14.75
CA ALA A 342 39.08 11.54 -14.57
C ALA A 342 39.93 11.90 -13.34
N THR A 343 40.21 10.96 -12.44
CA THR A 343 41.14 11.15 -11.32
C THR A 343 42.58 11.04 -11.85
N PRO A 344 43.33 12.15 -12.03
CA PRO A 344 44.72 12.06 -12.45
C PRO A 344 45.53 11.31 -11.39
N ASN A 345 46.39 10.38 -11.81
CA ASN A 345 47.38 9.75 -10.93
C ASN A 345 48.23 10.86 -10.32
N ALA A 346 47.98 11.18 -9.06
CA ALA A 346 48.85 12.02 -8.26
C ALA A 346 50.03 11.15 -7.82
N ASP A 347 51.02 11.05 -8.70
CA ASP A 347 52.38 10.59 -8.38
C ASP A 347 53.27 11.77 -7.96
#